data_AF-A0A126PE18-F1
#
_entry.id   AF-A0A126PE18-F1
#
_cell.length_a   1.000
_cell.length_b   1.000
_cell.length_c   1.000
_cell.angle_alpha   90.00
_cell.angle_beta   90.00
_cell.angle_gamma   90.00
#
_symmetry.space_group_name_H-M   'P 1'
#
loop_
_entity.id
_entity.type
_entity.pdbx_description
1 polymer ?
#
loop_
_entity_poly.entity_id
_entity_poly.type
_entity_poly.pdbx_seq_one_letter_code
_entity_poly.pdbx_strand_id
1 'polypeptide(L)'
;MANPLTIQFIEAFGTPTPDTAYNNQPMAFQAPGAPYTSYEWLVGPVDSRTSRAITVAFDRSTLGDIDVRLIAKRPPNTACFPKDDGIDTLTKRLTLVYYNDHRAPIYGKFQGANQDAPADTFSVRIYSGPDWQYPNSPDPLNYLIGIPKGCKVPYREIGLTWRGITATSGGCTSFNVNRGYLTTRDSIRLEYRAQVSPTIIDRVFLGKRVR
;
A
#
# COMPACT_ATOMS: atom_id res chain seq x y z
N MET A 1 11.24 -27.96 4.25
CA MET A 1 11.72 -26.57 4.13
C MET A 1 11.24 -25.81 5.36
N ALA A 2 12.14 -25.22 6.15
CA ALA A 2 11.74 -24.35 7.26
C ALA A 2 11.21 -23.04 6.66
N ASN A 3 9.95 -22.71 6.92
CA ASN A 3 9.42 -21.38 6.60
C ASN A 3 9.99 -20.40 7.63
N PRO A 4 10.90 -19.50 7.26
CA PRO A 4 11.46 -18.55 8.22
C PRO A 4 10.35 -17.65 8.78
N LEU A 5 10.51 -17.20 10.04
CA LEU A 5 9.63 -16.19 10.60
C LEU A 5 9.74 -14.91 9.76
N THR A 6 8.60 -14.42 9.29
CA THR A 6 8.52 -13.17 8.51
C THR A 6 7.39 -12.30 9.02
N ILE A 7 7.54 -10.99 8.89
CA ILE A 7 6.45 -10.03 9.12
C ILE A 7 6.18 -9.30 7.80
N GLN A 8 4.91 -9.23 7.41
CA GLN A 8 4.43 -8.38 6.32
C GLN A 8 3.62 -7.21 6.88
N PHE A 9 3.90 -5.99 6.38
CA PHE A 9 3.11 -4.80 6.63
C PHE A 9 2.22 -4.53 5.41
N ILE A 10 0.93 -4.35 5.65
CA ILE A 10 -0.07 -4.17 4.59
C ILE A 10 -0.86 -2.90 4.88
N GLU A 11 -0.80 -1.94 3.96
CA GLU A 11 -1.56 -0.69 4.03
C GLU A 11 -3.03 -0.91 3.68
N ALA A 12 -3.88 0.10 3.93
CA ALA A 12 -5.34 0.05 3.79
C ALA A 12 -5.86 -0.50 2.44
N PHE A 13 -5.10 -0.37 1.34
CA PHE A 13 -5.49 -0.87 0.00
C PHE A 13 -4.90 -2.26 -0.33
N GLY A 14 -4.51 -3.02 0.69
CA GLY A 14 -3.88 -4.33 0.52
C GLY A 14 -2.48 -4.22 -0.08
N THR A 15 -1.83 -3.06 0.03
CA THR A 15 -0.53 -2.80 -0.57
C THR A 15 0.57 -3.18 0.43
N PRO A 16 1.46 -4.13 0.10
CA PRO A 16 2.61 -4.40 0.94
C PRO A 16 3.51 -3.18 1.01
N THR A 17 3.94 -2.81 2.21
CA THR A 17 4.98 -1.81 2.41
C THR A 17 6.19 -2.44 3.10
N PRO A 18 7.43 -2.12 2.67
CA PRO A 18 8.61 -2.73 3.25
C PRO A 18 8.86 -2.26 4.69
N ASP A 19 8.68 -0.96 4.95
CA ASP A 19 9.16 -0.31 6.18
C ASP A 19 8.52 1.06 6.47
N THR A 20 7.77 1.68 5.56
CA THR A 20 7.20 3.03 5.78
C THR A 20 5.72 3.09 5.43
N ALA A 21 4.92 3.77 6.26
CA ALA A 21 3.51 4.00 6.01
C ALA A 21 3.09 5.37 6.53
N TYR A 22 1.96 5.88 6.04
CA TYR A 22 1.32 7.03 6.68
C TYR A 22 0.78 6.67 8.05
N ASN A 23 0.87 7.61 8.98
CA ASN A 23 0.11 7.57 10.22
C ASN A 23 -1.39 7.79 9.96
N ASN A 24 -2.24 7.56 10.96
CA ASN A 24 -3.68 7.73 10.83
C ASN A 24 -4.33 6.89 9.71
N GLN A 25 -3.76 5.70 9.45
CA GLN A 25 -4.33 4.70 8.54
C GLN A 25 -4.30 3.32 9.21
N PRO A 26 -5.34 2.48 9.00
CA PRO A 26 -5.28 1.09 9.40
C PRO A 26 -4.16 0.36 8.67
N MET A 27 -3.34 -0.34 9.44
CA MET A 27 -2.28 -1.20 8.95
C MET A 27 -2.51 -2.63 9.42
N ALA A 28 -2.46 -3.57 8.49
CA ALA A 28 -2.48 -4.98 8.82
C ALA A 28 -1.05 -5.55 8.92
N PHE A 29 -0.83 -6.39 9.92
CA PHE A 29 0.40 -7.11 10.15
C PHE A 29 0.10 -8.60 10.01
N GLN A 30 0.92 -9.32 9.26
CA GLN A 30 0.72 -10.74 9.01
C GLN A 30 1.96 -11.57 9.31
N ALA A 31 1.77 -12.66 10.06
CA ALA A 31 2.76 -13.69 10.33
C ALA A 31 2.59 -14.89 9.36
N PRO A 32 3.66 -15.68 9.14
CA PRO A 32 3.55 -16.96 8.44
C PRO A 32 2.58 -17.91 9.14
N GLY A 33 2.10 -18.92 8.41
CA GLY A 33 1.31 -20.00 8.99
C GLY A 33 2.20 -21.09 9.58
N ALA A 34 1.93 -22.35 9.22
CA ALA A 34 2.76 -23.48 9.61
C ALA A 34 4.27 -23.22 9.33
N PRO A 35 5.16 -23.58 10.27
CA PRO A 35 4.94 -24.46 11.43
C PRO A 35 4.43 -23.75 12.70
N TYR A 36 4.12 -22.46 12.66
CA TYR A 36 3.74 -21.68 13.84
C TYR A 36 2.29 -21.94 14.27
N THR A 37 2.09 -22.14 15.58
CA THR A 37 0.79 -22.46 16.18
C THR A 37 0.24 -21.34 17.08
N SER A 38 1.10 -20.42 17.55
CA SER A 38 0.67 -19.24 18.31
C SER A 38 1.53 -18.02 18.02
N TYR A 39 0.97 -16.84 18.21
CA TYR A 39 1.59 -15.55 17.90
C TYR A 39 1.39 -14.59 19.06
N GLU A 40 2.33 -13.68 19.25
CA GLU A 40 2.22 -12.52 20.11
C GLU A 40 2.89 -11.34 19.41
N TRP A 41 2.10 -10.29 19.18
CA TRP A 41 2.53 -9.05 18.56
C TRP A 41 2.69 -7.97 19.61
N LEU A 42 3.80 -7.26 19.53
CA LEU A 42 4.11 -6.06 20.32
C LEU A 42 4.49 -4.96 19.33
N VAL A 43 3.62 -3.97 19.18
CA VAL A 43 3.69 -2.97 18.10
C VAL A 43 3.75 -1.58 18.72
N GLY A 44 4.95 -1.08 18.99
CA GLY A 44 5.16 0.19 19.68
C GLY A 44 4.28 0.34 20.93
N PRO A 45 3.47 1.42 21.03
CA PRO A 45 2.63 1.68 22.21
C PRO A 45 1.30 0.90 22.22
N VAL A 46 1.04 0.03 21.24
CA VAL A 46 -0.25 -0.66 21.09
C VAL A 46 -0.27 -1.93 21.96
N ASP A 47 -1.42 -2.19 22.58
CA ASP A 47 -1.66 -3.40 23.36
C ASP A 47 -1.33 -4.67 22.58
N SER A 48 -0.83 -5.68 23.30
CA SER A 48 -0.43 -6.95 22.70
C SER A 48 -1.61 -7.66 22.02
N ARG A 49 -1.31 -8.39 20.94
CA ARG A 49 -2.31 -9.12 20.15
C ARG A 49 -1.81 -10.52 19.82
N THR A 50 -2.70 -11.51 19.77
CA THR A 50 -2.30 -12.93 19.65
C THR A 50 -2.72 -13.62 18.35
N SER A 51 -3.42 -12.91 17.46
CA SER A 51 -3.87 -13.46 16.18
C SER A 51 -2.72 -13.52 15.16
N ARG A 52 -2.77 -14.48 14.22
CA ARG A 52 -1.80 -14.57 13.12
C ARG A 52 -1.74 -13.30 12.27
N ALA A 53 -2.89 -12.65 12.10
CA ALA A 53 -3.01 -11.35 11.47
C ALA A 53 -3.71 -10.38 12.42
N ILE A 54 -3.20 -9.16 12.50
CA ILE A 54 -3.74 -8.09 13.34
C ILE A 54 -3.87 -6.82 12.52
N THR A 55 -4.79 -5.95 12.91
CA THR A 55 -4.91 -4.60 12.34
C THR A 55 -4.74 -3.58 13.45
N VAL A 56 -3.87 -2.60 13.21
CA VAL A 56 -3.58 -1.50 14.14
C VAL A 56 -3.73 -0.19 13.38
N ALA A 57 -4.28 0.82 14.02
CA ALA A 57 -4.23 2.20 13.54
C ALA A 57 -3.42 3.02 14.55
N PHE A 58 -2.56 3.89 14.05
CA PHE A 58 -1.80 4.83 14.85
C PHE A 58 -2.45 6.21 14.77
N ASP A 59 -2.49 6.93 15.88
CA ASP A 59 -3.02 8.29 15.89
C ASP A 59 -2.16 9.27 15.07
N ARG A 60 -2.67 10.48 14.86
CA ARG A 60 -1.99 11.53 14.08
C ARG A 60 -0.71 12.07 14.75
N SER A 61 -0.52 11.83 16.04
CA SER A 61 0.67 12.25 16.80
C SER A 61 1.78 11.21 16.77
N THR A 62 1.47 9.95 16.50
CA THR A 62 2.45 8.86 16.43
C THR A 62 3.20 8.94 15.11
N LEU A 63 4.50 9.21 15.20
CA LEU A 63 5.41 9.43 14.07
C LEU A 63 6.77 8.81 14.36
N GLY A 64 7.56 8.61 13.30
CA GLY A 64 8.92 8.08 13.40
C GLY A 64 8.93 6.56 13.49
N ASP A 65 10.01 6.03 14.05
CA ASP A 65 10.26 4.60 14.04
C ASP A 65 9.48 3.88 15.15
N ILE A 66 8.74 2.85 14.75
CA ILE A 66 7.95 1.96 15.60
C ILE A 66 8.54 0.56 15.51
N ASP A 67 8.91 0.00 16.65
CA ASP A 67 9.32 -1.40 16.73
C ASP A 67 8.10 -2.31 16.65
N VAL A 68 8.16 -3.27 15.74
CA VAL A 68 7.17 -4.31 15.51
C VAL A 68 7.82 -5.64 15.83
N ARG A 69 7.52 -6.17 17.00
CA ARG A 69 8.02 -7.46 17.46
C ARG A 69 6.93 -8.53 17.35
N LEU A 70 7.30 -9.64 16.73
CA LEU A 70 6.50 -10.86 16.65
C LEU A 70 7.24 -11.97 17.39
N ILE A 71 6.58 -12.55 18.38
CA ILE A 71 7.01 -13.78 19.04
C ILE A 71 6.07 -14.89 18.54
N ALA A 72 6.61 -15.91 17.90
CA ALA A 72 5.83 -17.02 17.35
C ALA A 72 6.33 -18.35 17.91
N LYS A 73 5.41 -19.25 18.23
CA LYS A 73 5.74 -20.58 18.77
C LYS A 73 5.43 -21.66 17.75
N ARG A 74 6.29 -22.67 17.70
CA ARG A 74 6.18 -23.89 16.89
C ARG A 74 6.59 -25.08 17.75
N PRO A 75 6.26 -26.33 17.36
CA PRO A 75 6.82 -27.50 18.03
C PRO A 75 8.36 -27.47 18.00
N PRO A 76 9.02 -27.72 19.15
CA PRO A 76 10.47 -27.90 19.22
C PRO A 76 10.97 -29.01 18.29
N ASN A 77 12.05 -28.75 17.54
CA ASN A 77 12.76 -29.76 16.77
C ASN A 77 14.00 -30.24 17.52
N THR A 78 13.78 -30.94 18.64
CA THR A 78 14.85 -31.46 19.49
C THR A 78 15.66 -32.58 18.85
N ALA A 79 15.14 -33.23 17.80
CA ALA A 79 15.85 -34.22 17.01
C ALA A 79 17.04 -33.64 16.24
N CYS A 80 16.86 -32.46 15.64
CA CYS A 80 17.95 -31.76 14.95
C CYS A 80 18.70 -30.79 15.87
N PHE A 81 17.99 -30.17 16.82
CA PHE A 81 18.49 -29.09 17.66
C PHE A 81 18.09 -29.36 19.12
N PRO A 82 18.92 -30.07 19.91
CA PRO A 82 18.55 -30.52 21.26
C PRO A 82 18.13 -29.42 22.26
N LYS A 83 18.42 -28.15 21.94
CA LYS A 83 18.06 -26.96 22.73
C LYS A 83 17.00 -26.08 22.07
N ASP A 84 16.40 -26.51 20.96
CA ASP A 84 15.31 -25.77 20.33
C ASP A 84 14.11 -25.73 21.28
N ASP A 85 13.72 -24.52 21.67
CA ASP A 85 12.57 -24.26 22.53
C ASP A 85 11.28 -24.03 21.73
N GLY A 86 11.38 -24.02 20.39
CA GLY A 86 10.27 -23.77 19.49
C GLY A 86 9.78 -22.33 19.50
N ILE A 87 10.55 -21.37 20.03
CA ILE A 87 10.17 -19.96 20.09
C ILE A 87 11.05 -19.16 19.13
N ASP A 88 10.42 -18.58 18.11
CA ASP A 88 11.10 -17.68 17.18
C ASP A 88 10.63 -16.24 17.44
N THR A 89 11.56 -15.29 17.53
CA THR A 89 11.26 -13.86 17.69
C THR A 89 11.82 -13.08 16.51
N LEU A 90 11.01 -12.20 15.93
CA LEU A 90 11.42 -11.28 14.89
C LEU A 90 11.01 -9.86 15.26
N THR A 91 11.97 -8.93 15.20
CA THR A 91 11.70 -7.50 15.30
C THR A 91 11.94 -6.84 13.96
N LYS A 92 10.97 -6.06 13.49
CA LYS A 92 11.11 -5.17 12.33
C LYS A 92 10.76 -3.75 12.74
N ARG A 93 11.33 -2.78 12.03
CA ARG A 93 11.05 -1.36 12.24
C ARG A 93 10.08 -0.87 11.17
N LEU A 94 9.06 -0.14 11.61
CA LEU A 94 8.09 0.56 10.76
C LEU A 94 8.25 2.06 11.01
N THR A 95 8.58 2.83 9.99
CA THR A 95 8.61 4.28 10.05
C THR A 95 7.23 4.84 9.70
N LEU A 96 6.62 5.57 10.62
CA LEU A 96 5.38 6.30 10.41
C LEU A 96 5.67 7.74 10.00
N VAL A 97 5.13 8.14 8.86
CA VAL A 97 5.21 9.52 8.34
C VAL A 97 3.85 10.18 8.40
N TYR A 98 3.85 11.52 8.43
CA TYR A 98 2.60 12.28 8.51
C TYR A 98 1.71 12.02 7.29
N TYR A 99 0.41 11.81 7.49
CA TYR A 99 -0.52 11.44 6.40
C TYR A 99 -0.64 12.45 5.25
N ASN A 100 -0.29 13.72 5.47
CA ASN A 100 -0.21 14.75 4.43
C ASN A 100 1.22 14.99 3.91
N ASP A 101 2.16 14.06 4.16
CA ASP A 101 3.50 14.16 3.60
C ASP A 101 3.49 13.87 2.10
N HIS A 102 3.59 14.92 1.29
CA HIS A 102 3.58 14.83 -0.17
C HIS A 102 4.87 14.26 -0.79
N ARG A 103 5.77 13.67 0.02
CA ARG A 103 7.00 13.00 -0.44
C ARG A 103 6.82 11.48 -0.63
N ALA A 104 5.60 10.96 -0.47
CA ALA A 104 5.34 9.54 -0.66
C ALA A 104 5.75 9.05 -2.06
N PRO A 105 6.32 7.84 -2.18
CA PRO A 105 6.80 7.33 -3.45
C PRO A 105 5.67 7.15 -4.47
N ILE A 106 4.41 7.04 -4.05
CA ILE A 106 3.28 6.93 -4.98
C ILE A 106 3.14 8.15 -5.91
N TYR A 107 3.59 9.34 -5.50
CA TYR A 107 3.59 10.51 -6.36
C TYR A 107 4.58 10.38 -7.51
N GLY A 108 4.22 10.89 -8.68
CA GLY A 108 5.08 10.91 -9.86
C GLY A 108 4.35 10.70 -11.17
N LYS A 109 5.13 10.66 -12.25
CA LYS A 109 4.66 10.34 -13.60
C LYS A 109 5.11 8.92 -13.95
N PHE A 110 4.22 8.14 -14.54
CA PHE A 110 4.46 6.76 -14.96
C PHE A 110 4.09 6.61 -16.42
N GLN A 111 5.01 6.09 -17.24
CA GLN A 111 4.76 5.72 -18.63
C GLN A 111 4.55 4.21 -18.69
N GLY A 112 3.50 3.78 -19.38
CA GLY A 112 3.11 2.38 -19.42
C GLY A 112 2.06 2.10 -20.47
N ALA A 113 1.41 0.96 -20.36
CA ALA A 113 0.30 0.57 -21.22
C ALA A 113 -0.71 -0.26 -20.42
N ASN A 114 -1.89 -0.48 -21.01
CA ASN A 114 -2.79 -1.50 -20.49
C ASN A 114 -2.20 -2.89 -20.78
N GLN A 115 -2.37 -3.83 -19.85
CA GLN A 115 -1.83 -5.19 -19.94
C GLN A 115 -2.30 -5.94 -21.19
N ASP A 116 -3.50 -5.65 -21.68
CA ASP A 116 -4.11 -6.24 -22.87
C ASP A 116 -3.77 -5.50 -24.18
N ALA A 117 -3.06 -4.36 -24.10
CA ALA A 117 -2.61 -3.59 -25.25
C ALA A 117 -1.19 -3.01 -25.00
N PRO A 118 -0.15 -3.87 -24.88
CA PRO A 118 1.18 -3.46 -24.39
C PRO A 118 1.92 -2.48 -25.31
N ALA A 119 1.59 -2.44 -26.60
CA ALA A 119 2.13 -1.48 -27.55
C ALA A 119 1.46 -0.09 -27.44
N ASP A 120 0.26 -0.02 -26.86
CA ASP A 120 -0.52 1.21 -26.78
C ASP A 120 -0.16 2.03 -25.53
N THR A 121 0.98 2.70 -25.59
CA THR A 121 1.53 3.36 -24.40
C THR A 121 0.92 4.73 -24.11
N PHE A 122 0.86 5.09 -22.83
CA PHE A 122 0.44 6.40 -22.34
C PHE A 122 1.02 6.72 -20.94
N SER A 123 0.91 7.99 -20.55
CA SER A 123 1.37 8.47 -19.26
C SER A 123 0.22 8.63 -18.28
N VAL A 124 0.47 8.24 -17.03
CA VAL A 124 -0.36 8.52 -15.87
C VAL A 124 0.43 9.38 -14.89
N ARG A 125 -0.22 10.32 -14.21
CA ARG A 125 0.45 11.16 -13.20
C ARG A 125 -0.37 11.23 -11.93
N ILE A 126 0.31 11.00 -10.80
CA ILE A 126 -0.20 11.20 -9.44
C ILE A 126 0.55 12.41 -8.88
N TYR A 127 -0.16 13.43 -8.43
CA TYR A 127 0.45 14.68 -7.95
C TYR A 127 -0.39 15.36 -6.88
N SER A 128 0.27 16.20 -6.08
CA SER A 128 -0.38 17.14 -5.16
C SER A 128 -0.44 18.52 -5.83
N GLY A 129 -1.56 19.23 -5.70
CA GLY A 129 -1.77 20.56 -6.30
C GLY A 129 -2.88 21.35 -5.62
N PRO A 130 -3.13 22.61 -6.02
CA PRO A 130 -4.15 23.47 -5.41
C PRO A 130 -5.53 22.81 -5.43
N ASP A 131 -6.36 23.08 -4.43
CA ASP A 131 -7.76 22.68 -4.44
C ASP A 131 -8.49 23.33 -5.61
N TRP A 132 -9.09 22.52 -6.48
CA TRP A 132 -9.76 22.98 -7.68
C TRP A 132 -11.06 23.76 -7.40
N GLN A 133 -11.72 23.47 -6.29
CA GLN A 133 -12.96 24.09 -5.85
C GLN A 133 -12.65 25.33 -5.00
N TYR A 134 -11.57 25.29 -4.22
CA TYR A 134 -11.10 26.38 -3.38
C TYR A 134 -9.63 26.72 -3.66
N PRO A 135 -9.31 27.41 -4.78
CA PRO A 135 -7.92 27.64 -5.22
C PRO A 135 -7.00 28.34 -4.22
N ASN A 136 -7.57 29.05 -3.25
CA ASN A 136 -6.85 29.74 -2.18
C ASN A 136 -6.70 28.91 -0.90
N SER A 137 -7.17 27.65 -0.89
CA SER A 137 -6.98 26.74 0.24
C SER A 137 -5.48 26.50 0.46
N PRO A 138 -4.99 26.59 1.70
CA PRO A 138 -3.59 26.29 1.99
C PRO A 138 -3.26 24.80 1.85
N ASP A 139 -4.27 23.93 1.94
CA ASP A 139 -4.10 22.48 1.88
C ASP A 139 -4.25 21.99 0.43
N PRO A 140 -3.19 21.40 -0.17
CA PRO A 140 -3.27 20.88 -1.52
C PRO A 140 -4.06 19.56 -1.55
N LEU A 141 -4.68 19.28 -2.69
CA LEU A 141 -5.39 18.04 -2.96
C LEU A 141 -4.56 17.10 -3.83
N ASN A 142 -4.89 15.82 -3.74
CA ASN A 142 -4.28 14.76 -4.53
C ASN A 142 -5.05 14.54 -5.82
N TYR A 143 -4.31 14.39 -6.92
CA TYR A 143 -4.87 14.24 -8.25
C TYR A 143 -4.25 13.06 -9.00
N LEU A 144 -5.05 12.46 -9.87
CA LEU A 144 -4.68 11.40 -10.80
C LEU A 144 -5.19 11.77 -12.18
N ILE A 145 -4.32 11.80 -13.17
CA ILE A 145 -4.66 12.09 -14.58
C ILE A 145 -4.07 11.04 -15.52
N GLY A 146 -4.62 10.96 -16.73
CA GLY A 146 -4.12 10.08 -17.79
C GLY A 146 -4.70 8.66 -17.79
N ILE A 147 -5.68 8.39 -16.92
CA ILE A 147 -6.49 7.17 -16.98
C ILE A 147 -7.94 7.53 -17.30
N PRO A 148 -8.56 6.89 -18.31
CA PRO A 148 -7.95 6.02 -19.33
C PRO A 148 -7.01 6.83 -20.24
N LYS A 149 -6.35 6.14 -21.18
CA LYS A 149 -5.50 6.80 -22.18
C LYS A 149 -6.21 8.01 -22.79
N GLY A 150 -5.50 9.14 -22.85
CA GLY A 150 -6.02 10.39 -23.41
C GLY A 150 -6.84 11.24 -22.43
N CYS A 151 -7.21 10.72 -21.25
CA CYS A 151 -7.96 11.47 -20.28
C CYS A 151 -7.18 12.65 -19.71
N LYS A 152 -7.75 13.85 -19.85
CA LYS A 152 -7.18 15.12 -19.34
C LYS A 152 -7.88 15.61 -18.08
N VAL A 153 -9.04 15.06 -17.75
CA VAL A 153 -9.79 15.41 -16.54
C VAL A 153 -9.17 14.68 -15.35
N PRO A 154 -8.78 15.37 -14.28
CA PRO A 154 -8.26 14.71 -13.08
C PRO A 154 -9.37 13.99 -12.32
N TYR A 155 -9.01 12.87 -11.71
CA TYR A 155 -9.68 12.40 -10.51
C TYR A 155 -9.32 13.32 -9.35
N ARG A 156 -10.31 13.63 -8.51
CA ARG A 156 -10.21 14.64 -7.44
C ARG A 156 -10.49 14.05 -6.06
N GLU A 157 -11.29 12.99 -5.99
CA GLU A 157 -11.45 12.20 -4.77
C GLU A 157 -10.51 11.01 -4.84
N ILE A 158 -9.42 11.10 -4.09
CA ILE A 158 -8.33 10.13 -4.12
C ILE A 158 -8.00 9.69 -2.70
N GLY A 159 -8.09 8.39 -2.45
CA GLY A 159 -7.49 7.78 -1.27
C GLY A 159 -6.03 7.45 -1.56
N LEU A 160 -5.11 7.85 -0.69
CA LEU A 160 -3.68 7.51 -0.80
C LEU A 160 -3.21 6.74 0.43
N THR A 161 -2.32 5.77 0.21
CA THR A 161 -1.40 5.24 1.21
C THR A 161 0.03 5.63 0.79
N TRP A 162 1.06 5.26 1.56
CA TRP A 162 2.44 5.59 1.19
C TRP A 162 2.80 5.03 -0.20
N ARG A 163 2.26 3.86 -0.54
CA ARG A 163 2.54 3.15 -1.80
C ARG A 163 1.31 2.83 -2.63
N GLY A 164 0.13 3.30 -2.23
CA GLY A 164 -1.15 2.91 -2.80
C GLY A 164 -2.05 4.09 -3.12
N ILE A 165 -3.01 3.85 -4.01
CA ILE A 165 -3.97 4.85 -4.47
C ILE A 165 -5.32 4.19 -4.80
N THR A 166 -6.40 4.90 -4.55
CA THR A 166 -7.74 4.67 -5.09
C THR A 166 -8.28 5.99 -5.61
N ALA A 167 -9.20 5.96 -6.58
CA ALA A 167 -9.83 7.18 -7.07
C ALA A 167 -11.30 6.92 -7.43
N THR A 168 -12.22 7.75 -6.93
CA THR A 168 -13.67 7.49 -7.00
C THR A 168 -14.48 8.57 -7.71
N SER A 169 -13.92 9.77 -7.88
CA SER A 169 -14.65 10.90 -8.51
C SER A 169 -13.74 11.71 -9.42
N GLY A 170 -14.31 12.15 -10.55
CA GLY A 170 -13.62 12.82 -11.65
C GLY A 170 -13.22 11.84 -12.76
N GLY A 171 -12.11 12.16 -13.44
CA GLY A 171 -11.63 11.38 -14.57
C GLY A 171 -12.52 11.47 -15.81
N CYS A 172 -12.33 10.54 -16.75
CA CYS A 172 -13.07 10.50 -18.02
C CYS A 172 -13.94 9.24 -18.18
N THR A 173 -13.97 8.35 -17.20
CA THR A 173 -14.72 7.08 -17.31
C THR A 173 -15.99 7.05 -16.49
N SER A 174 -16.28 8.06 -15.67
CA SER A 174 -17.34 7.99 -14.64
C SER A 174 -17.20 6.78 -13.71
N PHE A 175 -16.03 6.14 -13.71
CA PHE A 175 -15.71 4.90 -13.00
C PHE A 175 -14.42 5.03 -12.21
N ASN A 176 -14.27 4.13 -11.25
CA ASN A 176 -13.23 4.19 -10.24
C ASN A 176 -11.92 3.55 -10.71
N VAL A 177 -10.83 4.06 -10.14
CA VAL A 177 -9.59 3.29 -9.97
C VAL A 177 -9.75 2.51 -8.67
N ASN A 178 -10.11 1.24 -8.80
CA ASN A 178 -10.43 0.36 -7.68
C ASN A 178 -9.21 0.13 -6.79
N ARG A 179 -8.04 -0.01 -7.41
CA ARG A 179 -6.80 -0.28 -6.70
C ARG A 179 -5.60 0.14 -7.52
N GLY A 180 -4.72 0.93 -6.93
CA GLY A 180 -3.44 1.28 -7.49
C GLY A 180 -2.34 1.11 -6.46
N TYR A 181 -1.18 0.61 -6.88
CA TYR A 181 -0.04 0.45 -5.98
C TYR A 181 1.30 0.30 -6.69
N LEU A 182 2.36 0.64 -5.94
CA LEU A 182 3.73 0.44 -6.36
C LEU A 182 4.18 -1.02 -6.21
N THR A 183 4.39 -1.71 -7.33
CA THR A 183 4.96 -3.07 -7.37
C THR A 183 6.46 -3.07 -7.11
N THR A 184 7.14 -1.97 -7.43
CA THR A 184 8.51 -1.64 -7.01
C THR A 184 8.58 -0.14 -6.76
N ARG A 185 9.73 0.40 -6.33
CA ARG A 185 9.90 1.86 -6.18
C ARG A 185 9.52 2.65 -7.45
N ASP A 186 9.79 2.07 -8.62
CA ASP A 186 9.65 2.73 -9.92
C ASP A 186 8.62 2.06 -10.84
N SER A 187 7.77 1.17 -10.30
CA SER A 187 6.73 0.51 -11.09
C SER A 187 5.40 0.57 -10.40
N ILE A 188 4.36 0.89 -11.15
CA ILE A 188 2.99 1.00 -10.66
C ILE A 188 2.07 0.03 -11.40
N ARG A 189 1.09 -0.49 -10.69
CA ARG A 189 -0.07 -1.19 -11.23
C ARG A 189 -1.32 -0.43 -10.85
N LEU A 190 -2.18 -0.15 -11.81
CA LEU A 190 -3.47 0.51 -11.59
C LEU A 190 -4.59 -0.35 -12.19
N GLU A 191 -5.54 -0.76 -11.37
CA GLU A 191 -6.73 -1.52 -11.73
C GLU A 191 -7.91 -0.55 -11.76
N TYR A 192 -8.52 -0.37 -12.93
CA TYR A 192 -9.57 0.63 -13.15
C TYR A 192 -10.64 0.13 -14.11
N ARG A 193 -11.82 0.74 -14.03
CA ARG A 193 -12.91 0.49 -14.97
C ARG A 193 -12.98 1.56 -16.04
N ALA A 194 -13.26 1.14 -17.27
CA ALA A 194 -13.46 2.05 -18.39
C ALA A 194 -14.75 1.71 -19.14
N GLN A 195 -15.45 2.76 -19.58
CA GLN A 195 -16.52 2.61 -20.55
C GLN A 195 -15.91 2.51 -21.95
N VAL A 196 -16.12 1.38 -22.61
CA VAL A 196 -15.87 1.20 -24.04
C VAL A 196 -17.22 0.87 -24.65
N SER A 197 -17.95 1.92 -25.01
CA SER A 197 -19.37 1.85 -25.37
C SER A 197 -19.67 0.67 -26.30
N PRO A 198 -20.65 -0.20 -25.96
CA PRO A 198 -21.59 -0.12 -24.83
C PRO A 198 -21.10 -0.81 -23.53
N THR A 199 -19.88 -1.36 -23.51
CA THR A 199 -19.41 -2.28 -22.46
C THR A 199 -18.58 -1.56 -21.39
N ILE A 200 -18.74 -1.98 -20.14
CA ILE A 200 -17.83 -1.63 -19.05
C ILE A 200 -16.80 -2.74 -18.92
N ILE A 201 -15.52 -2.39 -18.94
CA ILE A 201 -14.44 -3.36 -18.86
C ILE A 201 -13.45 -2.98 -17.76
N ASP A 202 -12.94 -3.99 -17.05
CA ASP A 202 -11.83 -3.84 -16.13
C ASP A 202 -10.51 -3.81 -16.94
N ARG A 203 -9.64 -2.85 -16.63
CA ARG A 203 -8.34 -2.66 -17.25
C ARG A 203 -7.27 -2.63 -16.18
N VAL A 204 -6.07 -3.06 -16.58
CA VAL A 204 -4.88 -3.01 -15.75
C VAL A 204 -3.82 -2.19 -16.48
N PHE A 205 -3.46 -1.03 -15.95
CA PHE A 205 -2.31 -0.27 -16.42
C PHE A 205 -1.06 -0.70 -15.66
N LEU A 206 0.01 -0.99 -16.40
CA LEU A 206 1.34 -1.27 -15.85
C LEU A 206 2.29 -0.16 -16.32
N GLY A 207 2.84 0.59 -15.37
CA GLY A 207 3.68 1.76 -15.65
C GLY A 207 5.04 1.71 -14.98
N LYS A 208 6.02 2.36 -15.61
CA LYS A 208 7.35 2.65 -15.06
C LYS A 208 7.50 4.14 -14.82
N ARG A 209 8.12 4.52 -13.71
CA ARG A 209 8.36 5.92 -13.36
C ARG A 209 9.21 6.58 -14.43
N VAL A 210 8.79 7.77 -14.86
CA VAL A 210 9.57 8.67 -15.71
C VAL A 210 10.45 9.52 -14.80
N ARG A 211 11.77 9.48 -15.05
CA ARG A 211 12.76 10.32 -14.34
C ARG A 211 12.75 11.74 -14.89
#